data_AF-A0A2M9NZ75-F1
#
_entry.id   AF-A0A2M9NZ75-F1
#
_cell.length_a   1.000
_cell.length_b   1.000
_cell.length_c   1.000
_cell.angle_alpha   90.00
_cell.angle_beta   90.00
_cell.angle_gamma   90.00
#
_symmetry.space_group_name_H-M   'P 1'
#
loop_
_entity.id
_entity.type
_entity.pdbx_description
1 polymer ?
#
loop_
_entity_poly.entity_id
_entity_poly.type
_entity_poly.pdbx_seq_one_letter_code
_entity_poly.pdbx_strand_id
1 'polypeptide(L)'
;YYYSGPQIFVRSDSDIKTVDDLKGKEVAASKGSTYATTAEKYTNHVKTYDSDITALKALSEGRHDAVITDFVTGKEAAKEGFDVKGRQLIERSEQAVVLPSDNPQLLKRINEALENLREDGTLAKISKKYFGEDITTKPE
;
A
#
# COMPACT_ATOMS: atom_id res chain seq x y z
N TYR A 1 4.93 8.43 -10.42
CA TYR A 1 3.95 9.47 -9.97
C TYR A 1 4.06 9.65 -8.46
N TYR A 2 3.90 8.60 -7.67
CA TYR A 2 4.30 8.56 -6.25
C TYR A 2 4.88 7.17 -5.93
N TYR A 3 5.41 7.01 -4.71
CA TYR A 3 6.01 5.77 -4.22
C TYR A 3 5.19 5.22 -3.05
N SER A 4 4.90 3.92 -3.11
CA SER A 4 4.16 3.18 -2.08
C SER A 4 4.75 1.77 -1.94
N GLY A 5 3.93 0.74 -1.75
CA GLY A 5 4.33 -0.66 -1.75
C GLY A 5 3.58 -1.50 -0.71
N PRO A 6 3.71 -2.84 -0.82
CA PRO A 6 3.18 -3.77 0.17
C PRO A 6 3.77 -3.49 1.55
N GLN A 7 2.90 -3.19 2.48
CA GLN A 7 3.22 -3.02 3.88
C GLN A 7 2.43 -4.02 4.72
N ILE A 8 3.06 -4.48 5.80
CA ILE A 8 2.39 -5.27 6.83
C ILE A 8 1.55 -4.33 7.70
N PHE A 9 0.25 -4.59 7.79
CA PHE A 9 -0.66 -3.96 8.75
C PHE A 9 -1.10 -4.98 9.78
N VAL A 10 -1.15 -4.55 11.04
CA VAL A 10 -1.56 -5.37 12.18
C VAL A 10 -2.43 -4.54 13.10
N ARG A 11 -3.20 -5.16 14.01
CA ARG A 11 -3.86 -4.41 15.08
C ARG A 11 -2.87 -3.77 16.04
N SER A 12 -3.31 -2.77 16.81
CA SER A 12 -2.43 -2.04 17.74
C SER A 12 -1.82 -2.93 18.83
N ASP A 13 -2.49 -4.02 19.21
CA ASP A 13 -2.08 -4.99 20.22
C ASP A 13 -1.10 -6.08 19.72
N SER A 14 -0.78 -6.09 18.43
CA SER A 14 0.05 -7.13 17.81
C SER A 14 1.56 -6.90 17.98
N ASP A 15 2.27 -7.99 18.31
CA ASP A 15 3.73 -8.04 18.40
C ASP A 15 4.45 -8.23 17.06
N ILE A 16 3.71 -8.52 15.97
CA ILE A 16 4.29 -8.67 14.63
C ILE A 16 4.91 -7.35 14.18
N LYS A 17 6.15 -7.42 13.66
CA LYS A 17 6.91 -6.24 13.20
C LYS A 17 7.47 -6.41 11.79
N THR A 18 7.85 -7.63 11.44
CA THR A 18 8.57 -7.93 10.21
C THR A 18 7.99 -9.13 9.49
N VAL A 19 8.43 -9.36 8.25
CA VAL A 19 8.05 -10.53 7.47
C VAL A 19 8.42 -11.86 8.15
N ASP A 20 9.48 -11.88 8.96
CA ASP A 20 9.91 -13.08 9.69
C ASP A 20 8.88 -13.52 10.75
N ASP A 21 8.14 -12.56 11.31
CA ASP A 21 7.10 -12.81 12.31
C ASP A 21 5.81 -13.40 11.69
N LEU A 22 5.69 -13.42 10.36
CA LEU A 22 4.50 -13.90 9.66
C LEU A 22 4.45 -15.43 9.54
N LYS A 23 5.54 -16.13 9.84
CA LYS A 23 5.60 -17.59 9.73
C LYS A 23 4.55 -18.25 10.64
N GLY A 24 3.61 -18.97 10.01
CA GLY A 24 2.51 -19.63 10.73
C GLY A 24 1.38 -18.69 11.17
N LYS A 25 1.42 -17.42 10.77
CA LYS A 25 0.36 -16.43 11.01
C LYS A 25 -0.62 -16.39 9.86
N GLU A 26 -1.87 -16.10 10.17
CA GLU A 26 -2.90 -15.87 9.16
C GLU A 26 -2.79 -14.45 8.60
N VAL A 27 -2.50 -14.34 7.31
CA VAL A 27 -2.29 -13.06 6.63
C VAL A 27 -3.38 -12.88 5.58
N ALA A 28 -4.15 -11.80 5.71
CA ALA A 28 -5.17 -11.45 4.74
C ALA A 28 -4.64 -10.51 3.63
N ALA A 29 -5.16 -10.66 2.42
CA ALA A 29 -4.87 -9.79 1.28
C ALA A 29 -6.05 -9.72 0.31
N SER A 30 -6.05 -8.75 -0.60
CA SER A 30 -7.03 -8.69 -1.68
C SER A 30 -6.82 -9.81 -2.70
N LYS A 31 -7.90 -10.45 -3.15
CA LYS A 31 -7.88 -11.57 -4.10
C LYS A 31 -7.34 -11.13 -5.45
N GLY A 32 -6.36 -11.88 -5.98
CA GLY A 32 -5.75 -11.58 -7.27
C GLY A 32 -4.79 -10.38 -7.26
N SER A 33 -4.57 -9.77 -6.11
CA SER A 33 -3.55 -8.74 -5.95
C SER A 33 -2.15 -9.35 -5.89
N THR A 34 -1.13 -8.54 -6.23
CA THR A 34 0.26 -8.88 -5.98
C THR A 34 0.54 -9.07 -4.48
N TYR A 35 -0.28 -8.49 -3.60
CA TYR A 35 -0.13 -8.60 -2.15
C TYR A 35 -0.42 -10.00 -1.63
N ALA A 36 -1.38 -10.71 -2.22
CA ALA A 36 -1.63 -12.12 -1.89
C ALA A 36 -0.39 -12.97 -2.23
N THR A 37 0.18 -12.79 -3.43
CA THR A 37 1.42 -13.46 -3.83
C THR A 37 2.62 -13.06 -2.96
N THR A 38 2.70 -11.81 -2.51
CA THR A 38 3.74 -11.39 -1.56
C THR A 38 3.55 -12.06 -0.20
N ALA A 39 2.32 -12.20 0.30
CA ALA A 39 2.04 -12.88 1.57
C ALA A 39 2.43 -14.37 1.53
N GLU A 40 2.18 -15.05 0.39
CA GLU A 40 2.54 -16.46 0.18
C GLU A 40 4.05 -16.74 0.32
N LYS A 41 4.91 -15.72 0.16
CA LYS A 41 6.36 -15.86 0.39
C LYS A 41 6.73 -16.03 1.87
N TYR A 42 5.85 -15.59 2.78
CA TYR A 42 6.16 -15.48 4.21
C TYR A 42 5.24 -16.33 5.11
N THR A 43 4.09 -16.78 4.59
CA THR A 43 3.19 -17.70 5.29
C THR A 43 2.45 -18.63 4.34
N ASN A 44 2.05 -19.80 4.83
CA ASN A 44 1.18 -20.73 4.13
C ASN A 44 -0.32 -20.52 4.47
N HIS A 45 -0.64 -19.53 5.31
CA HIS A 45 -2.00 -19.27 5.81
C HIS A 45 -2.55 -17.97 5.24
N VAL A 46 -2.56 -17.84 3.91
CA VAL A 46 -3.11 -16.64 3.25
C VAL A 46 -4.63 -16.74 3.13
N LYS A 47 -5.33 -15.67 3.51
CA LYS A 47 -6.78 -15.50 3.30
C LYS A 47 -7.03 -14.35 2.33
N THR A 48 -7.98 -14.53 1.42
CA THR A 48 -8.28 -13.53 0.40
C THR A 48 -9.65 -12.90 0.61
N TYR A 49 -9.72 -11.60 0.37
CA TYR A 49 -10.94 -10.79 0.37
C TYR A 49 -11.18 -10.14 -0.99
N ASP A 50 -12.39 -9.64 -1.23
CA ASP A 50 -12.71 -8.96 -2.49
C ASP A 50 -12.04 -7.59 -2.64
N SER A 51 -11.58 -6.98 -1.55
CA SER A 51 -10.85 -5.71 -1.56
C SER A 51 -9.90 -5.55 -0.37
N ASP A 52 -8.94 -4.64 -0.52
CA ASP A 52 -8.01 -4.27 0.55
C ASP A 52 -8.73 -3.69 1.78
N ILE A 53 -9.74 -2.86 1.56
CA ILE A 53 -10.53 -2.25 2.65
C ILE A 53 -11.30 -3.32 3.42
N THR A 54 -11.87 -4.32 2.74
CA THR A 54 -12.56 -5.42 3.42
C THR A 54 -11.59 -6.27 4.25
N ALA A 55 -10.38 -6.52 3.73
CA ALA A 55 -9.33 -7.22 4.49
C ALA A 55 -8.88 -6.44 5.72
N LEU A 56 -8.61 -5.13 5.57
CA LEU A 56 -8.23 -4.23 6.68
C LEU A 56 -9.32 -4.11 7.74
N LYS A 57 -10.60 -4.08 7.34
CA LYS A 57 -11.72 -4.09 8.28
C LYS A 57 -11.77 -5.39 9.06
N ALA A 58 -11.61 -6.54 8.40
CA ALA A 58 -11.56 -7.84 9.06
C ALA A 58 -10.39 -7.95 10.05
N LEU A 59 -9.22 -7.39 9.70
CA LEU A 59 -8.09 -7.26 10.62
C LEU A 59 -8.44 -6.40 11.83
N SER A 60 -9.03 -5.22 11.62
CA SER A 60 -9.47 -4.32 12.71
C SER A 60 -10.47 -4.98 13.65
N GLU A 61 -11.31 -5.90 13.15
CA GLU A 61 -12.25 -6.70 13.94
C GLU A 61 -11.60 -7.94 14.59
N GLY A 62 -10.32 -8.19 14.31
CA GLY A 62 -9.56 -9.26 14.93
C GLY A 62 -9.64 -10.63 14.30
N ARG A 63 -10.03 -10.71 13.02
CA ARG A 63 -10.18 -11.99 12.32
C ARG A 63 -8.87 -12.59 11.83
N HIS A 64 -7.82 -11.78 11.68
CA HIS A 64 -6.52 -12.18 11.15
C HIS A 64 -5.38 -11.59 11.97
N ASP A 65 -4.19 -12.20 11.88
CA ASP A 65 -2.99 -11.71 12.57
C ASP A 65 -2.41 -10.47 11.87
N ALA A 66 -2.47 -10.43 10.54
CA ALA A 66 -1.97 -9.33 9.73
C ALA A 66 -2.71 -9.20 8.38
N VAL A 67 -2.52 -8.05 7.73
CA VAL A 67 -2.87 -7.81 6.33
C VAL A 67 -1.62 -7.32 5.61
N ILE A 68 -1.40 -7.80 4.37
CA ILE A 68 -0.44 -7.16 3.46
C ILE A 68 -1.24 -6.44 2.38
N THR A 69 -1.00 -5.13 2.24
CA THR A 69 -1.65 -4.28 1.24
C THR A 69 -0.83 -3.01 0.98
N ASP A 70 -1.33 -2.12 0.12
CA ASP A 70 -0.70 -0.84 -0.19
C ASP A 70 -0.54 0.05 1.05
N PHE A 71 0.65 0.60 1.22
CA PHE A 71 1.00 1.52 2.31
C PHE A 71 0.05 2.73 2.40
N VAL A 72 -0.35 3.34 1.27
CA VAL A 72 -1.27 4.48 1.29
C VAL A 72 -2.66 4.01 1.69
N THR A 73 -3.15 2.91 1.12
CA THR A 73 -4.47 2.34 1.46
C THR A 73 -4.61 2.03 2.95
N GLY A 74 -3.63 1.37 3.55
CA GLY A 74 -3.71 1.06 4.98
C GLY A 74 -3.53 2.29 5.89
N LYS A 75 -2.77 3.31 5.46
CA LYS A 75 -2.71 4.61 6.17
C LYS A 75 -4.05 5.33 6.16
N GLU A 76 -4.75 5.34 5.03
CA GLU A 76 -6.09 5.94 4.95
C GLU A 76 -7.09 5.18 5.83
N ALA A 77 -7.08 3.84 5.81
CA ALA A 77 -7.93 3.04 6.69
C ALA A 77 -7.71 3.35 8.19
N ALA A 78 -6.45 3.55 8.61
CA ALA A 78 -6.14 3.97 9.98
C ALA A 78 -6.72 5.36 10.31
N LYS A 79 -6.68 6.31 9.38
CA LYS A 79 -7.30 7.64 9.55
C LYS A 79 -8.83 7.57 9.62
N GLU A 80 -9.43 6.60 8.94
CA GLU A 80 -10.87 6.31 9.00
C GLU A 80 -11.29 5.58 10.28
N GLY A 81 -10.34 5.31 11.20
CA GLY A 81 -10.62 4.79 12.53
C GLY A 81 -10.53 3.28 12.67
N PHE A 82 -9.97 2.58 11.67
CA PHE A 82 -9.71 1.15 11.79
C PHE A 82 -8.56 0.94 12.78
N ASP A 83 -8.66 -0.08 13.65
CA ASP A 83 -7.55 -0.52 14.49
C ASP A 83 -6.53 -1.29 13.66
N VAL A 84 -5.78 -0.54 12.86
CA VAL A 84 -4.68 -1.04 12.03
C VAL A 84 -3.48 -0.12 12.18
N LYS A 85 -2.31 -0.73 12.23
CA LYS A 85 -1.03 -0.04 12.40
C LYS A 85 -0.03 -0.65 11.44
N GLY A 86 0.54 0.19 10.59
CA GLY A 86 1.61 -0.20 9.69
C GLY A 86 2.86 -0.66 10.44
N ARG A 87 3.54 -1.66 9.88
CA ARG A 87 4.82 -2.21 10.33
C ARG A 87 5.80 -2.14 9.17
N GLN A 88 6.62 -3.17 8.95
CA GLN A 88 7.56 -3.22 7.84
C GLN A 88 6.88 -2.98 6.49
N LEU A 89 7.46 -2.07 5.70
CA LEU A 89 7.25 -1.96 4.26
C LEU A 89 8.15 -3.00 3.58
N ILE A 90 7.57 -3.96 2.87
CA ILE A 90 8.27 -5.14 2.34
C ILE A 90 9.11 -4.75 1.14
N GLU A 91 8.53 -3.98 0.23
CA GLU A 91 9.20 -3.42 -0.94
C GLU A 91 8.59 -2.06 -1.27
N ARG A 92 9.38 -1.21 -1.92
CA ARG A 92 8.88 0.03 -2.51
C ARG A 92 8.38 -0.24 -3.92
N SER A 93 7.22 0.28 -4.25
CA SER A 93 6.66 0.23 -5.60
C SER A 93 6.48 1.64 -6.17
N GLU A 94 6.78 1.79 -7.45
CA GLU A 94 6.48 3.02 -8.18
C GLU A 94 5.06 2.94 -8.73
N GLN A 95 4.25 3.93 -8.35
CA GLN A 95 2.87 4.03 -8.78
C GLN A 95 2.78 4.91 -10.03
N ALA A 96 1.94 4.49 -10.98
CA ALA A 96 1.87 5.05 -12.32
C ALA A 96 0.42 5.26 -12.77
N VAL A 97 0.24 6.17 -13.73
CA VAL A 97 -1.03 6.34 -14.45
C VAL A 97 -1.06 5.34 -15.60
N VAL A 98 -2.05 4.44 -15.59
CA VAL A 98 -2.20 3.42 -16.63
C VAL A 98 -3.00 3.98 -17.81
N LEU A 99 -2.51 3.75 -19.02
CA LEU A 99 -3.12 4.19 -20.28
C LEU A 99 -3.19 3.03 -21.27
N PRO A 100 -4.16 3.05 -22.22
CA PRO A 100 -4.11 2.17 -23.38
C PRO A 100 -2.79 2.33 -24.16
N SER A 101 -2.23 1.23 -24.63
CA SER A 101 -0.88 1.19 -25.25
C SER A 101 -0.79 1.94 -26.58
N ASP A 102 -1.91 2.19 -27.23
CA ASP A 102 -2.02 2.86 -28.53
C ASP A 102 -2.14 4.40 -28.43
N ASN A 103 -1.90 4.99 -27.26
CA ASN A 103 -2.06 6.43 -27.01
C ASN A 103 -0.76 7.17 -26.61
N PRO A 104 0.28 7.18 -27.47
CA PRO A 104 1.60 7.75 -27.14
C PRO A 104 1.58 9.26 -26.92
N GLN A 105 0.67 10.01 -27.56
CA GLN A 105 0.56 11.46 -27.35
C GLN A 105 0.02 11.79 -25.96
N LEU A 106 -0.96 11.03 -25.48
CA LEU A 106 -1.51 11.21 -24.13
C LEU A 106 -0.47 10.82 -23.07
N LEU A 107 0.27 9.73 -23.30
CA LEU A 107 1.40 9.33 -22.45
C LEU A 107 2.42 10.46 -22.30
N LYS A 108 2.85 11.05 -23.43
CA LYS A 108 3.80 12.18 -23.41
C LYS A 108 3.27 13.36 -22.59
N ARG A 109 2.03 13.78 -22.84
CA ARG A 109 1.41 14.92 -22.12
C ARG A 109 1.26 14.66 -20.62
N ILE A 110 0.88 13.45 -20.23
CA ILE A 110 0.76 13.08 -18.81
C ILE A 110 2.13 13.09 -18.13
N ASN A 111 3.16 12.55 -18.78
CA ASN A 111 4.51 12.56 -18.23
C ASN A 111 5.06 13.99 -18.10
N GLU A 112 4.89 14.84 -19.12
CA GLU A 112 5.29 16.25 -19.06
C GLU A 112 4.56 17.00 -17.93
N ALA A 113 3.25 16.78 -17.78
CA ALA A 113 2.48 17.39 -16.70
C ALA A 113 2.95 16.92 -15.32
N LEU A 114 3.17 15.61 -15.13
CA LEU A 114 3.65 15.04 -13.87
C LEU A 114 5.06 15.55 -13.51
N GLU A 115 5.92 15.75 -14.50
CA GLU A 115 7.26 16.31 -14.28
C GLU A 115 7.18 17.78 -13.86
N ASN A 116 6.42 18.61 -14.56
CA ASN A 116 6.23 20.01 -14.18
C ASN A 116 5.66 20.15 -12.76
N LEU A 117 4.66 19.32 -12.40
CA LEU A 117 4.07 19.31 -11.05
C LEU A 117 5.04 18.80 -9.97
N ARG A 118 6.06 18.02 -10.36
CA ARG A 118 7.12 17.57 -9.46
C ARG A 118 8.13 18.69 -9.25
N GLU A 119 8.60 19.31 -10.33
CA GLU A 119 9.58 20.40 -10.31
C GLU A 119 9.05 21.63 -9.58
N ASP A 120 7.77 21.98 -9.74
CA ASP A 120 7.16 23.14 -9.09
C ASP A 120 6.71 22.88 -7.64
N GLY A 121 6.87 21.64 -7.15
CA GLY A 121 6.53 21.24 -5.79
C GLY A 121 5.03 21.01 -5.53
N THR A 122 4.18 21.08 -6.55
CA THR A 122 2.73 20.84 -6.42
C THR A 122 2.45 19.42 -5.94
N LEU A 123 3.14 18.41 -6.48
CA LEU A 123 2.99 17.02 -6.03
C LEU A 123 3.33 16.85 -4.55
N ALA A 124 4.44 17.46 -4.09
CA ALA A 124 4.84 17.44 -2.69
C ALA A 124 3.79 18.11 -1.77
N LYS A 125 3.22 19.24 -2.22
CA LYS A 125 2.15 19.94 -1.48
C LYS A 125 0.88 19.11 -1.37
N ILE A 126 0.46 18.45 -2.47
CA ILE A 126 -0.69 17.53 -2.47
C ILE A 126 -0.40 16.36 -1.53
N SER A 127 0.76 15.73 -1.66
CA SER A 127 1.17 14.59 -0.83
C SER A 127 1.10 14.92 0.66
N LYS A 128 1.70 16.04 1.08
CA LYS A 128 1.68 16.47 2.49
C LYS A 128 0.27 16.78 2.97
N LYS A 129 -0.58 17.37 2.13
CA LYS A 129 -1.98 17.67 2.48
C LYS A 129 -2.77 16.41 2.82
N TYR A 130 -2.62 15.35 2.02
CA TYR A 130 -3.41 14.13 2.19
C TYR A 130 -2.73 13.11 3.11
N PHE A 131 -1.41 12.95 3.04
CA PHE A 131 -0.67 11.88 3.71
C PHE A 131 0.21 12.34 4.86
N GLY A 132 0.39 13.65 5.05
CA GLY A 132 1.24 14.22 6.11
C GLY A 132 2.74 14.13 5.83
N GLU A 133 3.14 13.50 4.71
CA GLU A 133 4.53 13.38 4.28
C GLU A 133 4.62 13.51 2.75
N ASP A 134 5.85 13.64 2.24
CA ASP A 134 6.09 13.63 0.80
C ASP A 134 6.42 12.20 0.33
N ILE A 135 5.47 11.59 -0.38
CA ILE A 135 5.62 10.25 -0.97
C ILE A 135 5.99 10.31 -2.45
N THR A 136 6.34 11.49 -2.95
CA THR A 136 6.59 11.74 -4.39
C THR A 136 8.07 11.78 -4.74
N THR A 137 8.94 11.78 -3.72
CA THR A 137 10.38 11.65 -3.85
C THR A 137 10.78 10.18 -3.91
N LYS A 138 11.76 9.88 -4.76
CA LYS A 138 12.35 8.54 -4.82
C LYS A 138 13.04 8.28 -3.47
N PRO A 139 12.70 7.19 -2.75
CA PRO A 139 13.43 6.82 -1.54
C PRO A 139 14.90 6.54 -1.87
N GLU A 140 15.81 6.89 -0.95
CA GLU A 140 17.21 6.44 -0.98
C GLU A 140 17.33 4.91 -0.82
#